data_AF-A0A2W5RVX2-F1
#
_entry.id   AF-A0A2W5RVX2-F1
#
_cell.length_a   1.000
_cell.length_b   1.000
_cell.length_c   1.000
_cell.angle_alpha   90.00
_cell.angle_beta   90.00
_cell.angle_gamma   90.00
#
_symmetry.space_group_name_H-M   'P 1'
#
loop_
_entity.id
_entity.type
_entity.pdbx_description
1 polymer ?
#
loop_
_entity_poly.entity_id
_entity_poly.type
_entity_poly.pdbx_seq_one_letter_code
_entity_poly.pdbx_strand_id
1 'polypeptide(L)'
;MQQPEEDSNDGVTEVARSALLSLADQLASLTQEICTLDRKILAWHRSSETSQRLANIPGVVVLTATAMAASVADPSLFRSGRQYAAFLGLVPRQNSSGSKERLGRSTKMGDGYLRKLLVVGATAILGRVADTQKTNRKLDTQPARVRTHNQ
;
A
#
# COMPACT_ATOMS: atom_id res chain seq x y z
N MET A 1 -38.51 -53.46 7.71
CA MET A 1 -37.09 -53.58 7.36
C MET A 1 -36.79 -52.35 6.51
N GLN A 2 -36.39 -51.26 7.16
CA GLN A 2 -36.18 -49.94 6.55
C GLN A 2 -34.70 -49.84 6.15
N GLN A 3 -34.40 -49.57 4.88
CA GLN A 3 -33.10 -49.04 4.48
C GLN A 3 -33.21 -47.50 4.44
N PRO A 4 -32.34 -46.75 5.14
CA PRO A 4 -32.14 -45.35 4.83
C PRO A 4 -31.05 -45.27 3.75
N GLU A 5 -31.46 -45.00 2.52
CA GLU A 5 -30.53 -44.53 1.49
C GLU A 5 -30.12 -43.11 1.89
N GLU A 6 -28.89 -42.98 2.36
CA GLU A 6 -28.22 -41.70 2.58
C GLU A 6 -27.99 -41.05 1.22
N ASP A 7 -29.00 -40.35 0.70
CA ASP A 7 -28.84 -39.37 -0.38
C ASP A 7 -28.07 -38.17 0.17
N SER A 8 -26.77 -38.39 0.35
CA SER A 8 -25.75 -37.37 0.57
C SER A 8 -25.54 -36.64 -0.75
N ASN A 9 -26.58 -35.93 -1.22
CA ASN A 9 -26.47 -35.00 -2.33
C ASN A 9 -25.71 -33.77 -1.84
N ASP A 10 -24.41 -33.94 -1.65
CA ASP A 10 -23.43 -32.88 -1.52
C ASP A 10 -23.63 -32.02 -2.79
N GLY A 11 -24.29 -30.87 -2.66
CA GLY A 11 -24.96 -30.14 -3.76
C GLY A 11 -24.06 -29.57 -4.85
N VAL A 12 -22.84 -30.08 -4.98
CA VAL A 12 -21.82 -29.73 -5.94
C VAL A 12 -21.59 -30.93 -6.85
N THR A 13 -21.88 -30.78 -8.14
CA THR A 13 -21.60 -31.81 -9.15
C THR A 13 -20.11 -32.14 -9.16
N GLU A 14 -19.73 -33.39 -9.44
CA GLU A 14 -18.31 -33.81 -9.46
C GLU A 14 -17.43 -32.96 -10.40
N VAL A 15 -18.00 -32.51 -11.53
CA VAL A 15 -17.32 -31.58 -12.45
C VAL A 15 -17.02 -30.23 -11.79
N ALA A 16 -17.97 -29.70 -11.02
CA ALA A 16 -17.78 -28.45 -10.29
C ALA A 16 -16.76 -28.61 -9.15
N ARG A 17 -16.78 -29.75 -8.44
CA ARG A 17 -15.77 -30.09 -7.41
C ARG A 17 -14.36 -30.13 -8.02
N SER A 18 -14.18 -30.82 -9.12
CA SER A 18 -12.91 -30.90 -9.85
C SER A 18 -12.41 -29.53 -10.30
N ALA A 19 -13.29 -28.70 -10.88
CA ALA A 19 -12.93 -27.33 -11.29
C ALA A 19 -12.52 -26.45 -10.10
N LEU A 20 -13.23 -26.53 -8.97
CA LEU A 20 -12.90 -25.78 -7.75
C LEU A 20 -11.56 -26.21 -7.15
N LEU A 21 -11.27 -27.51 -7.12
CA LEU A 21 -9.98 -28.03 -6.66
C LEU A 21 -8.84 -27.54 -7.57
N SER A 22 -9.01 -27.56 -8.89
CA SER A 22 -8.03 -27.02 -9.83
C SER A 22 -7.75 -25.53 -9.62
N LEU A 23 -8.78 -24.73 -9.35
CA LEU A 23 -8.62 -23.31 -9.02
C LEU A 23 -7.93 -23.10 -7.66
N ALA A 24 -8.23 -23.94 -6.66
CA ALA A 24 -7.57 -23.91 -5.36
C ALA A 24 -6.07 -24.21 -5.49
N ASP A 25 -5.70 -25.21 -6.29
CA ASP A 25 -4.31 -25.55 -6.57
C ASP A 25 -3.56 -24.41 -7.28
N GLN A 26 -4.20 -23.78 -8.28
CA GLN A 26 -3.63 -22.61 -8.96
C GLN A 26 -3.41 -21.44 -7.99
N LEU A 27 -4.38 -21.17 -7.10
CA LEU A 27 -4.26 -20.12 -6.10
C LEU A 27 -3.11 -20.41 -5.12
N ALA A 28 -2.97 -21.66 -4.68
CA ALA A 28 -1.89 -22.08 -3.80
C ALA A 28 -0.52 -21.89 -4.47
N SER A 29 -0.38 -22.30 -5.74
CA SER A 29 0.83 -22.13 -6.53
C SER A 29 1.21 -20.66 -6.69
N LEU A 30 0.25 -19.81 -7.09
CA LEU A 30 0.49 -18.37 -7.24
C LEU A 30 0.88 -17.71 -5.91
N THR A 31 0.25 -18.12 -4.81
CA THR A 31 0.59 -17.63 -3.47
C THR A 31 2.05 -17.97 -3.12
N GLN A 32 2.49 -19.19 -3.41
CA GLN A 32 3.87 -19.60 -3.18
C GLN A 32 4.88 -18.83 -4.04
N GLU A 33 4.51 -18.53 -5.30
CA GLU A 33 5.33 -17.73 -6.19
C GLU A 33 5.45 -16.28 -5.69
N ILE A 34 4.34 -15.68 -5.25
CA ILE A 34 4.33 -14.34 -4.62
C ILE A 34 5.28 -14.32 -3.41
N CYS A 35 5.18 -15.29 -2.50
CA CYS A 35 6.08 -15.36 -1.34
C CYS A 35 7.55 -15.52 -1.74
N THR A 36 7.82 -16.17 -2.87
CA THR A 36 9.18 -16.32 -3.39
C THR A 36 9.70 -14.99 -3.97
N LEU A 37 8.86 -14.26 -4.68
CA LEU A 37 9.19 -12.92 -5.17
C LEU A 37 9.37 -11.92 -4.03
N ASP A 38 8.52 -11.96 -3.00
CA ASP A 38 8.65 -11.10 -1.82
C ASP A 38 9.99 -11.31 -1.12
N ARG A 39 10.45 -12.57 -0.98
CA ARG A 39 11.78 -12.88 -0.45
C ARG A 39 12.90 -12.30 -1.29
N LYS A 40 12.78 -12.33 -2.63
CA LYS A 40 13.77 -11.73 -3.54
C LYS A 40 13.78 -10.20 -3.42
N ILE A 41 12.61 -9.57 -3.32
CA ILE A 41 12.47 -8.13 -3.12
C ILE A 41 13.13 -7.72 -1.80
N LEU A 42 12.87 -8.46 -0.71
CA LEU A 42 13.50 -8.22 0.59
C LEU A 42 15.02 -8.40 0.55
N ALA A 43 15.51 -9.41 -0.17
CA ALA A 43 16.95 -9.61 -0.34
C ALA A 43 17.59 -8.43 -1.10
N TRP A 44 16.95 -7.97 -2.18
CA TRP A 44 17.43 -6.81 -2.93
C TRP A 44 17.36 -5.50 -2.13
N HIS A 45 16.31 -5.31 -1.34
CA HIS A 45 16.21 -4.18 -0.42
C HIS A 45 17.41 -4.13 0.53
N ARG A 46 17.80 -5.27 1.11
CA ARG A 46 18.95 -5.37 2.03
C ARG A 46 20.31 -5.10 1.38
N SER A 47 20.44 -5.23 0.07
CA SER A 47 21.66 -4.86 -0.66
C SER A 47 21.61 -3.46 -1.27
N SER A 48 20.45 -2.80 -1.29
CA SER A 48 20.25 -1.48 -1.88
C SER A 48 20.20 -0.39 -0.80
N GLU A 49 21.28 0.38 -0.69
CA GLU A 49 21.34 1.52 0.25
C GLU A 49 20.24 2.55 -0.04
N THR A 50 19.98 2.85 -1.32
CA THR A 50 18.90 3.75 -1.74
C THR A 50 17.55 3.25 -1.24
N SER A 51 17.27 1.96 -1.38
CA SER A 51 16.01 1.38 -0.92
C SER A 51 15.89 1.44 0.61
N GLN A 52 16.96 1.16 1.35
CA GLN A 52 16.98 1.25 2.82
C GLN A 52 16.72 2.68 3.29
N ARG A 53 17.39 3.67 2.69
CA ARG A 53 17.20 5.09 3.02
C ARG A 53 15.76 5.53 2.76
N LEU A 54 15.16 5.08 1.65
CA LEU A 54 13.75 5.38 1.33
C LEU A 54 12.78 4.74 2.32
N ALA A 55 13.01 3.50 2.75
CA ALA A 55 12.13 2.80 3.71
C ALA A 55 12.15 3.42 5.12
N ASN A 56 13.14 4.25 5.45
CA ASN A 56 13.17 5.00 6.70
C ASN A 56 12.18 6.19 6.70
N ILE A 57 11.65 6.58 5.55
CA ILE A 57 10.66 7.66 5.46
C ILE A 57 9.32 7.15 6.03
N PRO A 58 8.71 7.84 7.01
CA PRO A 58 7.42 7.42 7.55
C PRO A 58 6.35 7.27 6.47
N GLY A 59 5.71 6.11 6.41
CA GLY A 59 4.70 5.79 5.40
C GLY A 59 5.26 5.17 4.11
N VAL A 60 6.58 5.10 3.95
CA VAL A 60 7.21 4.34 2.87
C VAL A 60 7.56 2.95 3.40
N VAL A 61 6.95 1.92 2.80
CA VAL A 61 7.23 0.51 3.14
C VAL A 61 8.26 -0.09 2.19
N VAL A 62 8.85 -1.24 2.52
CA VAL A 62 9.87 -1.92 1.70
C VAL A 62 9.48 -2.00 0.24
N LEU A 63 8.28 -2.49 -0.08
CA LEU A 63 7.80 -2.63 -1.46
C LEU A 63 7.78 -1.28 -2.20
N THR A 64 7.35 -0.21 -1.53
CA THR A 64 7.34 1.15 -2.11
C THR A 64 8.75 1.69 -2.26
N ALA A 65 9.61 1.51 -1.25
CA ALA A 65 11.00 1.91 -1.31
C ALA A 65 11.75 1.18 -2.44
N THR A 66 11.47 -0.11 -2.63
CA THR A 66 12.10 -0.89 -3.68
C THR A 66 11.59 -0.48 -5.06
N ALA A 67 10.29 -0.27 -5.20
CA ALA A 67 9.70 0.20 -6.44
C ALA A 67 10.22 1.60 -6.81
N MET A 68 10.34 2.52 -5.84
CA MET A 68 10.93 3.84 -6.05
C MET A 68 12.39 3.74 -6.51
N ALA A 69 13.21 2.97 -5.79
CA ALA A 69 14.62 2.79 -6.13
C ALA A 69 14.83 2.11 -7.50
N ALA A 70 13.93 1.21 -7.90
CA ALA A 70 13.98 0.56 -9.22
C ALA A 70 13.41 1.43 -10.35
N SER A 71 12.48 2.34 -10.04
CA SER A 71 11.79 3.16 -11.05
C SER A 71 12.65 4.25 -11.68
N VAL A 72 13.77 4.61 -11.03
CA VAL A 72 14.67 5.68 -11.48
C VAL A 72 16.10 5.15 -11.53
N ALA A 73 16.64 5.03 -12.75
CA ALA A 73 18.04 4.64 -12.96
C ALA A 73 19.04 5.73 -12.56
N ASP A 74 18.69 7.01 -12.79
CA ASP A 74 19.52 8.16 -12.46
C ASP A 74 18.67 9.26 -11.79
N PRO A 75 18.79 9.47 -10.46
CA PRO A 75 18.08 10.52 -9.75
C PRO A 75 18.45 11.94 -10.19
N SER A 76 19.62 12.15 -10.81
CA SER A 76 20.09 13.47 -11.24
C SER A 76 19.25 14.05 -12.39
N LEU A 77 18.44 13.22 -13.05
CA LEU A 77 17.45 13.64 -14.04
C LEU A 77 16.38 14.58 -13.45
N PHE A 78 16.20 14.59 -12.13
CA PHE A 78 15.27 15.47 -11.44
C PHE A 78 16.00 16.63 -10.77
N ARG A 79 15.68 17.85 -11.18
CA ARG A 79 16.19 19.10 -10.59
C ARG A 79 15.68 19.33 -9.17
N SER A 80 14.58 18.69 -8.79
CA SER A 80 14.00 18.80 -7.44
C SER A 80 13.05 17.65 -7.13
N GLY A 81 12.79 17.42 -5.84
CA GLY A 81 11.76 16.47 -5.40
C GLY A 81 10.36 16.80 -5.91
N ARG A 82 10.05 18.08 -6.18
CA ARG A 82 8.77 18.47 -6.82
C ARG A 82 8.68 17.97 -8.26
N GLN A 83 9.78 18.04 -9.01
CA GLN A 83 9.82 17.50 -10.37
C GLN A 83 9.65 15.97 -10.36
N TYR A 84 10.28 15.30 -9.40
CA TYR A 84 10.08 13.87 -9.21
C TYR A 84 8.62 13.53 -8.83
N ALA A 85 8.01 14.28 -7.91
CA ALA A 85 6.59 14.11 -7.57
C ALA A 85 5.67 14.33 -8.79
N ALA A 86 6.00 15.27 -9.67
CA ALA A 86 5.27 15.47 -10.92
C ALA A 86 5.44 14.28 -11.90
N PHE A 87 6.65 13.72 -11.99
CA PHE A 87 6.93 12.51 -12.77
C PHE A 87 6.12 11.30 -12.27
N LEU A 88 5.99 11.14 -10.96
CA LEU A 88 5.11 10.13 -10.35
C LEU A 88 3.60 10.45 -10.53
N GLY A 89 3.27 11.63 -11.05
CA GLY A 89 1.90 12.12 -11.18
C GLY A 89 1.21 12.36 -9.85
N LEU A 90 1.97 12.74 -8.81
CA LEU A 90 1.44 13.19 -7.51
C LEU A 90 1.04 14.67 -7.53
N VAL A 91 1.54 15.43 -8.50
CA VAL A 91 1.27 16.86 -8.63
C VAL A 91 0.04 17.06 -9.54
N PRO A 92 -0.96 17.87 -9.12
CA PRO A 92 -2.10 18.21 -9.96
C PRO A 92 -1.67 18.99 -11.20
N ARG A 93 -2.41 18.83 -12.31
CA ARG A 93 -2.11 19.55 -13.54
C ARG A 93 -2.31 21.06 -13.31
N GLN A 94 -1.29 21.86 -13.52
CA GLN A 94 -1.39 23.32 -13.47
C GLN A 94 -1.63 23.84 -14.88
N ASN A 95 -2.81 24.38 -15.14
CA ASN A 95 -3.08 25.13 -16.38
C ASN A 95 -3.12 26.60 -16.00
N SER A 96 -2.04 27.33 -16.25
CA SER A 96 -2.02 28.78 -16.11
C SER A 96 -2.03 29.40 -17.50
N SER A 97 -3.08 30.17 -17.81
CA SER A 97 -3.10 31.07 -18.95
C SER A 97 -3.41 32.49 -18.44
N GLY A 98 -2.50 33.43 -18.68
CA GLY A 98 -2.62 34.81 -18.20
C GLY A 98 -2.47 34.97 -16.68
N SER A 99 -3.24 35.89 -16.08
CA SER A 99 -3.20 36.31 -14.67
C SER A 99 -4.00 35.42 -13.71
N LYS A 100 -4.45 34.23 -14.14
CA LYS A 100 -5.21 33.29 -13.31
C LYS A 100 -4.54 31.93 -13.28
N GLU A 101 -4.21 31.49 -12.07
CA GLU A 101 -3.71 30.14 -11.82
C GLU A 101 -4.89 29.21 -11.54
N ARG A 102 -4.98 28.09 -12.28
CA ARG A 102 -5.99 27.06 -12.06
C ARG A 102 -5.33 25.70 -11.88
N LEU A 103 -5.53 25.10 -10.71
CA LEU A 103 -5.19 23.72 -10.43
C LEU A 103 -6.29 22.81 -11.00
N GLY A 104 -5.91 21.93 -11.91
CA GLY A 104 -6.77 20.91 -12.49
C GLY A 104 -6.66 19.57 -11.76
N ARG A 105 -7.37 18.56 -12.29
CA ARG A 105 -7.32 17.18 -11.76
C ARG A 105 -5.90 16.62 -11.84
N SER A 106 -5.56 15.72 -10.91
CA SER A 106 -4.36 14.88 -11.06
C SER A 106 -4.36 14.22 -12.42
N THR A 107 -3.25 14.32 -13.15
CA THR A 107 -3.15 13.65 -14.43
C THR A 107 -3.15 12.13 -14.21
N LYS A 108 -3.65 11.37 -15.19
CA LYS A 108 -3.44 9.92 -15.22
C LYS A 108 -2.02 9.55 -15.69
N MET A 109 -1.18 10.55 -16.00
CA MET A 109 0.20 10.38 -16.44
C MET A 109 1.12 10.05 -15.25
N GLY A 110 2.25 9.39 -15.52
CA GLY A 110 3.18 8.90 -14.51
C GLY A 110 2.86 7.49 -14.02
N ASP A 111 3.64 6.99 -13.05
CA ASP A 111 3.48 5.64 -12.51
C ASP A 111 2.26 5.54 -11.58
N GLY A 112 1.18 4.93 -12.09
CA GLY A 112 -0.06 4.72 -11.34
C GLY A 112 0.09 3.75 -10.16
N TYR A 113 1.00 2.77 -10.27
CA TYR A 113 1.29 1.82 -9.20
C TYR A 113 2.03 2.51 -8.06
N LEU A 114 3.09 3.26 -8.37
CA LEU A 114 3.86 3.98 -7.37
C LEU A 114 3.03 5.08 -6.69
N ARG A 115 2.19 5.78 -7.44
CA ARG A 115 1.21 6.71 -6.89
C ARG A 115 0.29 6.04 -5.88
N LYS A 116 -0.27 4.87 -6.22
CA LYS A 116 -1.15 4.12 -5.32
C LYS A 116 -0.42 3.74 -4.05
N LEU A 117 0.79 3.19 -4.16
CA LEU A 117 1.61 2.80 -3.01
C LEU A 117 1.87 3.99 -2.07
N LEU A 118 2.29 5.13 -2.63
CA LEU A 118 2.59 6.34 -1.86
C LEU A 118 1.35 6.94 -1.18
N VAL A 119 0.21 6.97 -1.87
CA VAL A 119 -1.05 7.47 -1.30
C VAL A 119 -1.54 6.58 -0.16
N VAL A 120 -1.47 5.26 -0.32
CA VAL A 120 -1.85 4.31 0.75
C VAL A 120 -0.92 4.48 1.96
N GLY A 121 0.38 4.56 1.73
CA GLY A 121 1.38 4.80 2.77
C GLY A 121 1.15 6.09 3.54
N ALA A 122 0.93 7.20 2.83
CA ALA A 122 0.64 8.50 3.43
C ALA A 122 -0.67 8.49 4.23
N THR A 123 -1.73 7.88 3.69
CA THR A 123 -3.03 7.77 4.37
C THR A 123 -2.94 6.99 5.68
N ALA A 124 -2.13 5.93 5.73
CA ALA A 124 -1.91 5.16 6.95
C ALA A 124 -1.24 6.00 8.05
N ILE A 125 -0.28 6.87 7.70
CA ILE A 125 0.37 7.78 8.65
C ILE A 125 -0.59 8.86 9.12
N LEU A 126 -1.37 9.46 8.21
CA LEU A 126 -2.36 10.48 8.56
C LEU A 126 -3.40 9.94 9.54
N GLY A 127 -3.87 8.70 9.36
CA GLY A 127 -4.76 8.04 10.30
C GLY A 127 -4.15 7.92 11.70
N ARG A 128 -2.89 7.44 11.80
CA ARG A 128 -2.17 7.32 13.08
C ARG A 128 -1.99 8.67 13.79
N VAL A 129 -1.63 9.71 13.05
CA VAL A 129 -1.47 11.07 13.60
C VAL A 129 -2.80 11.61 14.10
N ALA A 130 -3.88 11.45 13.34
CA ALA A 130 -5.21 11.89 13.74
C ALA A 130 -5.68 11.19 15.02
N ASP A 131 -5.40 9.89 15.18
CA ASP A 131 -5.75 9.15 16.38
C ASP A 131 -4.91 9.58 17.60
N THR A 132 -3.62 9.85 17.40
CA THR A 132 -2.73 10.40 18.44
C THR A 132 -3.19 11.80 18.89
N GLN A 133 -3.65 12.64 17.97
CA GLN A 133 -4.19 13.95 18.32
C GLN A 133 -5.50 13.84 19.11
N LYS A 134 -6.38 12.88 18.77
CA LYS A 134 -7.61 12.63 19.53
C LYS A 134 -7.31 12.15 20.94
N THR A 135 -6.32 11.26 21.14
CA THR A 135 -5.94 10.78 22.47
C THR A 135 -5.36 11.92 23.31
N ASN A 136 -4.45 12.73 22.74
CA ASN A 136 -3.88 13.89 23.42
C ASN A 136 -4.98 14.91 23.82
N ARG A 137 -5.92 15.21 22.91
CA ARG A 137 -7.05 16.11 23.20
C ARG A 137 -7.93 15.60 24.34
N LYS A 138 -8.12 14.27 24.46
CA LYS A 138 -8.87 13.65 25.58
C LYS A 138 -8.11 13.71 26.90
N LEU A 139 -6.79 13.64 26.89
CA LEU A 139 -5.95 13.82 28.09
C LEU A 139 -5.99 15.29 28.56
N ASP A 140 -6.04 16.22 27.62
CA ASP A 140 -6.11 17.66 27.90
C ASP A 140 -7.45 18.09 28.52
N THR A 141 -8.55 17.40 28.17
CA THR A 141 -9.90 17.69 28.69
C THR A 141 -10.29 16.91 29.95
N GLN A 142 -9.43 16.00 30.45
CA GLN A 142 -9.69 15.25 31.68
C GLN A 142 -9.39 16.08 32.95
N PRO A 143 -10.23 15.97 34.00
CA PRO A 143 -10.02 16.69 35.25
C PRO A 143 -8.69 16.28 35.90
N ALA A 144 -7.98 17.25 36.49
CA ALA A 144 -6.63 17.09 37.04
C ALA A 144 -6.44 15.90 38.01
N ARG A 145 -7.54 15.45 38.64
CA ARG A 145 -7.58 14.30 39.57
C ARG A 145 -7.19 12.97 38.93
N VAL A 146 -7.33 12.81 37.61
CA VAL A 146 -7.04 11.56 36.89
C VAL A 146 -5.60 11.51 36.37
N ARG A 147 -4.89 12.65 36.33
CA ARG A 147 -3.53 12.74 35.74
C ARG A 147 -2.41 12.19 36.63
N THR A 148 -2.61 12.09 37.95
CA THR A 148 -1.54 11.80 38.92
C THR A 148 -1.41 10.32 39.33
N HIS A 149 -2.24 9.42 38.79
CA HIS A 149 -2.27 8.02 39.22
C HIS A 149 -1.60 7.03 38.27
N ASN A 150 -0.92 7.52 37.22
CA ASN A 150 -0.33 6.69 36.17
C ASN A 150 1.14 7.05 35.87
N GLN A 151 1.84 7.60 36.87
CA GLN A 151 3.30 7.73 36.88
C GLN A 151 3.91 6.70 37.83
#